data_AF-A0AAW0DUM8-F1
#
_entry.id   AF-A0AAW0DUM8-F1
#
_cell.length_a   1.000
_cell.length_b   1.000
_cell.length_c   1.000
_cell.angle_alpha   90.00
_cell.angle_beta   90.00
_cell.angle_gamma   90.00
#
_symmetry.space_group_name_H-M   'P 1'
#
loop_
_entity.id
_entity.type
_entity.pdbx_description
1 polymer ?
#
loop_
_entity_poly.entity_id
_entity_poly.type
_entity_poly.pdbx_seq_one_letter_code
_entity_poly.pdbx_strand_id
1 'polypeptide(L)'
;MIIQFALPLTLSLAMYSLLIIAHPLVERANTAASALAADASINVAGLYNAVNNARGTRLASYPWNYGTPADVHIYADWLYMTNSSIFHFIADMDVDCDGVDYQCPGNSDGDSATSFGHLDASKVPYYVLPGRFYEQYYPKILPNALGAIICSGKIFYGIFGDTNGANPQMIGEASYLLARTCFPQDDLNGNRGHDARDVAYIIFGNQVPSGVQDQTIDLKALKALGDQNLKMLTPKLGI
;
A
#
# COMPACT_ATOMS: atom_id res chain seq x y z
N MET A 1 76.41 9.87 34.50
CA MET A 1 75.16 9.77 35.27
C MET A 1 74.11 10.65 34.62
N ILE A 2 73.37 10.12 33.64
CA ILE A 2 72.09 10.68 33.17
C ILE A 2 71.23 9.47 32.81
N ILE A 3 70.18 9.23 33.58
CA ILE A 3 69.18 8.18 33.37
C ILE A 3 68.03 8.83 32.59
N GLN A 4 67.73 8.32 31.41
CA GLN A 4 66.63 8.80 30.57
C GLN A 4 65.45 7.82 30.70
N PHE A 5 64.41 8.25 31.41
CA PHE A 5 63.14 7.53 31.54
C PHE A 5 62.29 7.76 30.28
N ALA A 6 61.87 6.69 29.62
CA ALA A 6 60.84 6.73 28.57
C ALA A 6 59.48 6.36 29.19
N LEU A 7 58.50 7.26 29.11
CA LEU A 7 57.10 6.98 29.44
C LEU A 7 56.41 6.24 28.28
N PRO A 8 55.53 5.25 28.54
CA PRO A 8 54.72 4.63 27.51
C PRO A 8 53.48 5.48 27.19
N LEU A 9 53.23 5.69 25.90
CA LEU A 9 52.04 6.35 25.36
C LEU A 9 50.89 5.34 25.33
N THR A 10 49.90 5.46 26.22
CA THR A 10 48.67 4.65 26.19
C THR A 10 47.69 5.24 25.17
N LEU A 11 47.39 4.50 24.11
CA LEU A 11 46.39 4.83 23.10
C LEU A 11 44.99 4.53 23.67
N SER A 12 44.20 5.57 23.96
CA SER A 12 42.78 5.44 24.32
C SER A 12 41.94 5.42 23.04
N LEU A 13 41.35 4.27 22.69
CA LEU A 13 40.30 4.19 21.67
C LEU A 13 38.98 4.65 22.28
N ALA A 14 38.53 5.85 21.92
CA ALA A 14 37.16 6.27 22.20
C ALA A 14 36.20 5.53 21.25
N MET A 15 35.38 4.62 21.77
CA MET A 15 34.22 4.08 21.05
C MET A 15 33.20 5.19 20.88
N TYR A 16 33.07 5.72 19.67
CA TYR A 16 31.91 6.52 19.29
C TYR A 16 30.72 5.58 19.08
N SER A 17 29.84 5.49 20.07
CA SER A 17 28.51 4.94 19.90
C SER A 17 27.74 5.86 18.96
N LEU A 18 27.50 5.43 17.72
CA LEU A 18 26.60 6.09 16.78
C LEU A 18 25.18 6.03 17.37
N LEU A 19 24.70 7.10 18.00
CA LEU A 19 23.27 7.27 18.24
C LEU A 19 22.62 7.53 16.88
N ILE A 20 21.95 6.52 16.33
CA ILE A 20 21.02 6.70 15.21
C ILE A 20 19.81 7.45 15.79
N ILE A 21 19.76 8.77 15.55
CA ILE A 21 18.55 9.55 15.82
C ILE A 21 17.50 9.08 14.82
N ALA A 22 16.59 8.21 15.28
CA ALA A 22 15.40 7.87 14.51
C ALA A 22 14.63 9.18 14.26
N HIS A 23 14.53 9.58 12.99
CA HIS A 23 13.84 10.82 12.64
C HIS A 23 12.34 10.66 12.96
N PRO A 24 11.65 11.71 13.44
CA PRO A 24 10.24 11.63 13.85
C PRO A 24 9.30 11.15 12.73
N LEU A 25 9.69 11.35 11.46
CA LEU A 25 8.98 10.82 10.30
C LEU A 25 9.01 9.28 10.23
N VAL A 26 10.14 8.67 10.62
CA VAL A 26 10.32 7.20 10.65
C VAL A 26 9.49 6.58 11.77
N GLU A 27 9.39 7.24 12.93
CA GLU A 27 8.59 6.76 14.06
C GLU A 27 7.08 6.79 13.77
N ARG A 28 6.61 7.85 13.09
CA ARG A 28 5.21 7.97 12.65
C ARG A 28 4.86 6.93 11.58
N ALA A 29 5.76 6.70 10.62
CA ALA A 29 5.60 5.64 9.61
C ALA A 29 5.56 4.24 10.25
N ASN A 30 6.41 3.97 11.24
CA ASN A 30 6.42 2.68 11.95
C ASN A 30 5.13 2.44 12.75
N THR A 31 4.56 3.49 13.35
CA THR A 31 3.30 3.40 14.09
C THR A 31 2.11 3.11 13.16
N ALA A 32 2.04 3.81 12.02
CA ALA A 32 1.05 3.54 10.98
C ALA A 32 1.21 2.11 10.43
N ALA A 33 2.45 1.70 10.10
CA ALA A 33 2.74 0.37 9.59
C ALA A 33 2.22 -0.74 10.52
N SER A 34 2.40 -0.61 11.84
CA SER A 34 1.90 -1.62 12.79
C SER A 34 0.38 -1.70 12.86
N ALA A 35 -0.33 -0.58 12.67
CA ALA A 35 -1.80 -0.55 12.70
C ALA A 35 -2.42 -1.16 11.43
N LEU A 36 -1.70 -1.05 10.31
CA LEU A 36 -2.15 -1.49 8.99
C LEU A 36 -1.69 -2.91 8.62
N ALA A 37 -0.62 -3.39 9.26
CA ALA A 37 0.01 -4.66 8.90
C ALA A 37 -0.91 -5.86 9.12
N ALA A 38 -0.85 -6.81 8.19
CA ALA A 38 -1.45 -8.12 8.37
C ALA A 38 -0.88 -8.86 9.59
N ASP A 39 -1.69 -9.77 10.14
CA ASP A 39 -1.25 -10.74 11.14
C ASP A 39 0.01 -11.49 10.66
N ALA A 40 1.01 -11.62 11.53
CA ALA A 40 2.29 -12.25 11.22
C ALA A 40 2.19 -13.74 10.84
N SER A 41 1.04 -14.39 11.12
CA SER A 41 0.75 -15.76 10.68
C SER A 41 0.43 -15.88 9.19
N ILE A 42 0.17 -14.77 8.48
CA ILE A 42 -0.17 -14.79 7.06
C ILE A 42 1.10 -14.93 6.21
N ASN A 43 1.10 -15.92 5.31
CA ASN A 43 2.23 -16.21 4.41
C ASN A 43 2.32 -15.18 3.27
N VAL A 44 3.02 -14.08 3.53
CA VAL A 44 3.18 -12.96 2.59
C VAL A 44 3.84 -13.39 1.28
N ALA A 45 4.94 -14.15 1.36
CA ALA A 45 5.67 -14.60 0.19
C ALA A 45 4.82 -15.53 -0.68
N GLY A 46 4.05 -16.44 -0.06
CA GLY A 46 3.11 -17.29 -0.77
C GLY A 46 2.05 -16.50 -1.52
N LEU A 47 1.40 -15.53 -0.86
CA LEU A 47 0.39 -14.68 -1.48
C LEU A 47 0.94 -13.86 -2.65
N TYR A 48 2.11 -13.23 -2.48
CA TYR A 48 2.76 -12.50 -3.56
C TYR A 48 3.05 -13.41 -4.77
N ASN A 49 3.60 -14.61 -4.51
CA ASN A 49 3.85 -15.60 -5.54
C ASN A 49 2.57 -16.07 -6.23
N ALA A 50 1.45 -16.19 -5.51
CA ALA A 50 0.17 -16.54 -6.10
C ALA A 50 -0.33 -15.47 -7.08
N VAL A 51 -0.26 -14.19 -6.69
CA VAL A 51 -0.64 -13.06 -7.58
C VAL A 51 0.28 -13.04 -8.80
N ASN A 52 1.60 -13.10 -8.59
CA ASN A 52 2.59 -13.00 -9.68
C ASN A 52 2.51 -14.17 -10.69
N ASN A 53 2.12 -15.35 -10.21
CA ASN A 53 1.96 -16.54 -11.06
C ASN A 53 0.55 -16.73 -11.58
N ALA A 54 -0.40 -15.84 -11.28
CA ALA A 54 -1.74 -15.95 -11.79
C ALA A 54 -1.73 -15.90 -13.33
N ARG A 55 -2.42 -16.87 -13.94
CA ARG A 55 -2.61 -16.98 -15.39
C ARG A 55 -4.10 -17.05 -15.75
N GLY A 56 -4.91 -16.54 -14.84
CA GLY A 56 -6.36 -16.61 -14.89
C GLY A 56 -7.00 -15.70 -15.92
N THR A 57 -8.32 -15.54 -15.81
CA THR A 57 -9.10 -14.63 -16.65
C THR A 57 -8.64 -13.19 -16.44
N ARG A 58 -7.95 -12.63 -17.43
CA ARG A 58 -7.65 -11.20 -17.52
C ARG A 58 -8.93 -10.45 -17.89
N LEU A 59 -9.32 -9.49 -17.06
CA LEU A 59 -10.55 -8.70 -17.23
C LEU A 59 -10.31 -7.38 -17.94
N ALA A 60 -9.21 -6.70 -17.60
CA ALA A 60 -8.87 -5.39 -18.14
C ALA A 60 -7.35 -5.17 -18.10
N SER A 61 -6.89 -4.11 -18.77
CA SER A 61 -5.48 -3.70 -18.75
C SER A 61 -5.36 -2.19 -18.77
N TYR A 62 -4.45 -1.65 -17.97
CA TYR A 62 -4.26 -0.22 -17.79
C TYR A 62 -2.76 0.11 -17.79
N PRO A 63 -2.38 1.31 -18.26
CA PRO A 63 -1.05 1.83 -18.03
C PRO A 63 -0.87 2.15 -16.54
N TRP A 64 0.37 2.01 -16.07
CA TRP A 64 0.75 2.40 -14.71
C TRP A 64 1.29 3.83 -14.65
N ASN A 65 1.73 4.39 -15.79
CA ASN A 65 2.24 5.75 -15.87
C ASN A 65 2.00 6.32 -17.28
N TYR A 66 2.05 7.64 -17.42
CA TYR A 66 1.86 8.32 -18.70
C TYR A 66 2.90 7.89 -19.74
N GLY A 67 2.39 7.50 -20.91
CA GLY A 67 3.21 7.06 -22.04
C GLY A 67 3.67 5.60 -21.96
N THR A 68 3.35 4.85 -20.90
CA THR A 68 3.62 3.41 -20.84
C THR A 68 2.51 2.59 -21.50
N PRO A 69 2.79 1.38 -21.99
CA PRO A 69 1.76 0.48 -22.51
C PRO A 69 0.76 0.09 -21.41
N ALA A 70 -0.47 -0.25 -21.81
CA ALA A 70 -1.46 -0.81 -20.91
C ALA A 70 -1.16 -2.28 -20.58
N ASP A 71 -0.16 -2.51 -19.73
CA ASP A 71 0.39 -3.83 -19.41
C ASP A 71 0.25 -4.23 -17.93
N VAL A 72 -0.39 -3.41 -17.09
CA VAL A 72 -0.91 -3.87 -15.80
C VAL A 72 -2.24 -4.57 -16.05
N HIS A 73 -2.34 -5.83 -15.62
CA HIS A 73 -3.47 -6.69 -15.88
C HIS A 73 -4.25 -7.00 -14.60
N ILE A 74 -5.56 -6.76 -14.63
CA ILE A 74 -6.46 -7.14 -13.53
C ILE A 74 -7.04 -8.52 -13.82
N TYR A 75 -6.89 -9.44 -12.86
CA TYR A 75 -7.36 -10.81 -12.94
C TYR A 75 -8.48 -11.09 -11.92
N ALA A 76 -9.30 -12.10 -12.21
CA ALA A 76 -10.42 -12.51 -11.36
C ALA A 76 -10.60 -14.04 -11.32
N ASP A 77 -9.51 -14.80 -11.43
CA ASP A 77 -9.53 -16.26 -11.21
C ASP A 77 -9.84 -16.63 -9.76
N TRP A 78 -9.78 -15.69 -8.82
CA TRP A 78 -10.13 -15.92 -7.41
C TRP A 78 -11.54 -15.46 -7.03
N LEU A 79 -12.32 -14.98 -8.00
CA LEU A 79 -13.58 -14.26 -7.81
C LEU A 79 -14.61 -14.97 -6.91
N TYR A 80 -14.56 -16.30 -6.84
CA TYR A 80 -15.51 -17.11 -6.05
C TYR A 80 -14.81 -18.15 -5.15
N MET A 81 -13.53 -17.97 -4.84
CA MET A 81 -12.79 -18.92 -3.98
C MET A 81 -13.23 -18.85 -2.51
N THR A 82 -13.75 -17.70 -2.11
CA THR A 82 -14.36 -17.44 -0.80
C THR A 82 -15.76 -16.85 -0.99
N ASN A 83 -16.37 -16.36 0.08
CA ASN A 83 -17.58 -15.54 0.01
C ASN A 83 -17.31 -14.10 -0.50
N SER A 84 -16.11 -13.81 -1.00
CA SER A 84 -15.73 -12.51 -1.53
C SER A 84 -15.49 -12.50 -3.03
N SER A 85 -15.84 -11.39 -3.67
CA SER A 85 -15.47 -11.06 -5.05
C SER A 85 -14.00 -10.66 -5.11
N ILE A 86 -13.10 -11.61 -5.37
CA ILE A 86 -11.66 -11.34 -5.32
C ILE A 86 -11.09 -11.02 -6.70
N PHE A 87 -10.43 -9.87 -6.79
CA PHE A 87 -9.65 -9.42 -7.95
C PHE A 87 -8.21 -9.19 -7.52
N HIS A 88 -7.26 -9.29 -8.43
CA HIS A 88 -5.86 -8.99 -8.11
C HIS A 88 -5.07 -8.51 -9.32
N PHE A 89 -3.98 -7.78 -9.05
CA PHE A 89 -3.03 -7.31 -10.05
C PHE A 89 -1.66 -6.99 -9.40
N ILE A 90 -0.63 -6.81 -10.23
CA ILE A 90 0.66 -6.25 -9.83
C ILE A 90 0.88 -4.94 -10.58
N ALA A 91 1.20 -3.90 -9.84
CA ALA A 91 1.53 -2.58 -10.35
C ALA A 91 2.75 -2.03 -9.59
N ASP A 92 3.12 -0.82 -9.97
CA ASP A 92 3.92 0.12 -9.20
C ASP A 92 3.09 0.71 -8.04
N MET A 93 3.57 1.79 -7.40
CA MET A 93 2.78 2.53 -6.42
C MET A 93 2.99 4.04 -6.48
N ASP A 94 2.07 4.73 -7.14
CA ASP A 94 1.96 6.19 -7.14
C ASP A 94 1.17 6.71 -5.93
N VAL A 95 1.37 7.99 -5.62
CA VAL A 95 0.72 8.65 -4.49
C VAL A 95 -0.51 9.42 -4.97
N ASP A 96 -1.67 9.00 -4.49
CA ASP A 96 -2.92 9.74 -4.56
C ASP A 96 -3.06 10.58 -3.28
N CYS A 97 -3.35 11.87 -3.45
CA CYS A 97 -3.53 12.81 -2.35
C CYS A 97 -4.94 13.35 -2.22
N ASP A 98 -5.88 12.91 -3.06
CA ASP A 98 -7.23 13.44 -3.14
C ASP A 98 -7.96 13.41 -1.79
N GLY A 99 -8.87 14.37 -1.62
CA GLY A 99 -9.60 14.61 -0.38
C GLY A 99 -9.04 15.75 0.47
N VAL A 100 -8.95 15.55 1.80
CA VAL A 100 -8.71 16.66 2.76
C VAL A 100 -7.42 17.43 2.47
N ASP A 101 -6.33 16.70 2.19
CA ASP A 101 -4.99 17.26 1.96
C ASP A 101 -4.54 17.01 0.52
N TYR A 102 -5.42 17.34 -0.43
CA TYR A 102 -5.17 17.25 -1.88
C TYR A 102 -3.96 18.04 -2.36
N GLN A 103 -3.39 18.91 -1.52
CA GLN A 103 -2.15 19.64 -1.78
C GLN A 103 -0.96 19.08 -1.00
N CYS A 104 -0.97 17.77 -0.74
CA CYS A 104 0.18 17.07 -0.17
C CYS A 104 1.48 17.44 -0.94
N PRO A 105 2.66 17.34 -0.32
CA PRO A 105 3.91 17.77 -0.94
C PRO A 105 4.07 17.23 -2.36
N GLY A 106 4.40 18.11 -3.31
CA GLY A 106 4.62 17.74 -4.70
C GLY A 106 3.35 17.60 -5.56
N ASN A 107 2.16 17.51 -4.97
CA ASN A 107 0.93 17.39 -5.74
C ASN A 107 0.50 18.72 -6.38
N SER A 108 0.15 18.70 -7.66
CA SER A 108 -0.25 19.90 -8.42
C SER A 108 -1.69 19.86 -8.92
N ASP A 109 -2.31 18.70 -8.87
CA ASP A 109 -3.52 18.35 -9.62
C ASP A 109 -4.50 17.47 -8.84
N GLY A 110 -4.32 17.35 -7.52
CA GLY A 110 -5.28 16.64 -6.68
C GLY A 110 -6.65 17.33 -6.60
N ASP A 111 -7.67 16.52 -6.37
CA ASP A 111 -9.04 16.95 -6.16
C ASP A 111 -9.37 17.02 -4.66
N SER A 112 -10.18 18.02 -4.28
CA SER A 112 -10.55 18.22 -2.88
C SER A 112 -11.46 17.12 -2.31
N ALA A 113 -11.87 16.13 -3.11
CA ALA A 113 -12.73 15.04 -2.71
C ALA A 113 -12.24 13.74 -3.36
N THR A 114 -12.45 12.64 -2.65
CA THR A 114 -12.28 11.29 -3.20
C THR A 114 -13.58 10.81 -3.86
N SER A 115 -13.52 9.81 -4.74
CA SER A 115 -14.70 9.28 -5.45
C SER A 115 -15.87 8.85 -4.54
N PHE A 116 -15.61 8.45 -3.29
CA PHE A 116 -16.62 7.93 -2.37
C PHE A 116 -16.80 8.74 -1.09
N GLY A 117 -16.24 9.95 -1.03
CA GLY A 117 -16.30 10.80 0.15
C GLY A 117 -15.22 11.87 0.17
N HIS A 118 -14.81 12.29 1.36
CA HIS A 118 -13.80 13.31 1.55
C HIS A 118 -12.68 12.77 2.46
N LEU A 119 -12.11 11.62 2.07
CA LEU A 119 -11.10 10.93 2.88
C LEU A 119 -9.85 11.81 3.08
N ASP A 120 -9.12 11.59 4.17
CA ASP A 120 -7.82 12.25 4.38
C ASP A 120 -6.72 11.27 3.98
N ALA A 121 -6.05 11.52 2.86
CA ALA A 121 -4.97 10.67 2.34
C ALA A 121 -3.83 10.45 3.35
N SER A 122 -3.63 11.35 4.33
CA SER A 122 -2.63 11.21 5.39
C SER A 122 -3.08 10.34 6.58
N LYS A 123 -4.37 9.99 6.66
CA LYS A 123 -4.98 9.24 7.77
C LYS A 123 -5.68 7.95 7.33
N VAL A 124 -6.17 7.88 6.10
CA VAL A 124 -6.92 6.74 5.58
C VAL A 124 -6.04 5.97 4.61
N PRO A 125 -5.76 4.67 4.85
CA PRO A 125 -5.10 3.83 3.87
C PRO A 125 -6.10 3.49 2.76
N TYR A 126 -5.95 4.05 1.57
CA TYR A 126 -6.77 3.69 0.43
C TYR A 126 -5.94 3.36 -0.80
N TYR A 127 -6.54 2.59 -1.71
CA TYR A 127 -6.03 2.33 -3.05
C TYR A 127 -7.04 2.79 -4.08
N VAL A 128 -6.54 2.99 -5.30
CA VAL A 128 -7.29 3.55 -6.42
C VAL A 128 -7.48 2.49 -7.48
N LEU A 129 -8.65 2.49 -8.13
CA LEU A 129 -8.90 1.70 -9.33
C LEU A 129 -9.29 2.60 -10.50
N PRO A 130 -9.01 2.18 -11.75
CA PRO A 130 -9.56 2.86 -12.91
C PRO A 130 -11.09 2.96 -12.85
N GLY A 131 -11.65 4.16 -13.03
CA GLY A 131 -13.09 4.39 -12.91
C GLY A 131 -13.93 3.51 -13.84
N ARG A 132 -13.46 3.25 -15.08
CA ARG A 132 -14.16 2.37 -16.03
C ARG A 132 -14.19 0.92 -15.57
N PHE A 133 -13.13 0.46 -14.90
CA PHE A 133 -13.10 -0.89 -14.32
C PHE A 133 -14.13 -1.00 -13.20
N TYR A 134 -14.16 -0.01 -12.31
CA TYR A 134 -15.15 0.05 -11.25
C TYR A 134 -16.59 0.03 -11.78
N GLU A 135 -16.92 0.91 -12.73
CA GLU A 135 -18.24 0.98 -13.35
C GLU A 135 -18.69 -0.36 -13.95
N GLN A 136 -17.78 -1.06 -14.64
CA GLN A 136 -18.06 -2.33 -15.28
C GLN A 136 -18.32 -3.47 -14.26
N TYR A 137 -17.65 -3.44 -13.12
CA TYR A 137 -17.70 -4.53 -12.13
C TYR A 137 -18.55 -4.22 -10.90
N TYR A 138 -19.16 -3.03 -10.78
CA TYR A 138 -20.16 -2.77 -9.76
C TYR A 138 -21.39 -3.69 -9.92
N PRO A 139 -21.95 -4.32 -8.86
CA PRO A 139 -21.60 -4.18 -7.44
C PRO A 139 -20.66 -5.28 -6.91
N LYS A 140 -19.88 -5.96 -7.77
CA LYS A 140 -18.85 -6.92 -7.31
C LYS A 140 -17.69 -6.22 -6.60
N ILE A 141 -17.46 -4.95 -6.92
CA ILE A 141 -16.57 -4.03 -6.21
C ILE A 141 -17.46 -2.93 -5.64
N LEU A 142 -17.48 -2.81 -4.32
CA LEU A 142 -18.23 -1.81 -3.57
C LEU A 142 -17.30 -0.64 -3.20
N PRO A 143 -17.82 0.59 -3.09
CA PRO A 143 -17.11 1.69 -2.44
C PRO A 143 -16.54 1.26 -1.08
N ASN A 144 -15.32 1.69 -0.78
CA ASN A 144 -14.59 1.37 0.44
C ASN A 144 -14.27 -0.13 0.64
N ALA A 145 -14.31 -0.93 -0.44
CA ALA A 145 -13.96 -2.34 -0.37
C ALA A 145 -12.52 -2.58 0.10
N LEU A 146 -12.34 -3.55 0.99
CA LEU A 146 -11.06 -3.98 1.52
C LEU A 146 -10.08 -4.34 0.39
N GLY A 147 -8.84 -3.90 0.54
CA GLY A 147 -7.68 -4.35 -0.22
C GLY A 147 -6.57 -4.83 0.72
N ALA A 148 -5.88 -5.89 0.33
CA ALA A 148 -4.61 -6.31 0.93
C ALA A 148 -3.49 -6.01 -0.05
N ILE A 149 -2.61 -5.10 0.34
CA ILE A 149 -1.56 -4.54 -0.51
C ILE A 149 -0.21 -5.10 -0.05
N ILE A 150 0.48 -5.79 -0.94
CA ILE A 150 1.75 -6.45 -0.66
C ILE A 150 2.87 -5.60 -1.25
N CYS A 151 3.75 -5.11 -0.40
CA CYS A 151 4.87 -4.24 -0.75
C CYS A 151 6.00 -4.47 0.27
N SER A 152 7.25 -4.39 -0.15
CA SER A 152 8.42 -4.53 0.75
C SER A 152 8.39 -5.78 1.64
N GLY A 153 7.87 -6.90 1.11
CA GLY A 153 7.75 -8.18 1.83
C GLY A 153 6.74 -8.19 2.99
N LYS A 154 5.83 -7.20 3.04
CA LYS A 154 4.77 -7.07 4.06
C LYS A 154 3.42 -6.91 3.39
N ILE A 155 2.35 -7.10 4.16
CA ILE A 155 0.98 -6.82 3.72
C ILE A 155 0.42 -5.71 4.59
N PHE A 156 -0.18 -4.71 3.95
CA PHE A 156 -0.93 -3.64 4.60
C PHE A 156 -2.35 -3.60 4.05
N TYR A 157 -3.33 -3.32 4.91
CA TYR A 157 -4.72 -3.20 4.50
C TYR A 157 -5.06 -1.76 4.15
N GLY A 158 -5.91 -1.61 3.14
CA GLY A 158 -6.53 -0.35 2.75
C GLY A 158 -7.96 -0.57 2.26
N ILE A 159 -8.62 0.52 1.87
CA ILE A 159 -9.94 0.50 1.25
C ILE A 159 -9.90 1.05 -0.18
N PHE A 160 -10.83 0.64 -1.02
CA PHE A 160 -11.04 1.26 -2.33
C PHE A 160 -11.65 2.64 -2.11
N GLY A 161 -10.80 3.66 -2.00
CA GLY A 161 -11.20 5.00 -1.58
C GLY A 161 -11.45 5.94 -2.76
N ASP A 162 -10.77 5.70 -3.89
CA ASP A 162 -10.87 6.57 -5.05
C ASP A 162 -10.89 5.82 -6.37
N THR A 163 -11.31 6.52 -7.43
CA THR A 163 -11.18 6.08 -8.81
C THR A 163 -10.33 7.05 -9.61
N ASN A 164 -9.43 6.50 -10.43
CA ASN A 164 -8.74 7.32 -11.41
C ASN A 164 -9.69 7.61 -12.58
N GLY A 165 -10.08 8.89 -12.71
CA GLY A 165 -10.96 9.42 -13.75
C GLY A 165 -10.25 9.96 -15.00
N ALA A 166 -8.91 9.92 -15.04
CA ALA A 166 -8.10 10.54 -16.09
C ALA A 166 -8.23 9.84 -17.45
N ASN A 167 -7.60 10.41 -18.48
CA ASN A 167 -7.51 9.78 -19.80
C ASN A 167 -6.07 9.86 -20.35
N PRO A 168 -5.34 8.73 -20.43
CA PRO A 168 -5.75 7.38 -20.02
C PRO A 168 -5.95 7.26 -18.50
N GLN A 169 -6.78 6.32 -18.06
CA GLN A 169 -6.90 5.97 -16.63
C GLN A 169 -5.67 5.18 -16.21
N MET A 170 -5.04 5.58 -15.11
CA MET A 170 -3.90 4.89 -14.52
C MET A 170 -4.34 3.89 -13.45
N ILE A 171 -3.45 2.97 -13.11
CA ILE A 171 -3.60 2.00 -12.03
C ILE A 171 -2.28 1.91 -11.26
N GLY A 172 -2.35 1.65 -9.95
CA GLY A 172 -1.17 1.60 -9.09
C GLY A 172 -1.21 2.62 -7.95
N GLU A 173 -2.13 3.57 -7.96
CA GLU A 173 -2.14 4.63 -6.96
C GLU A 173 -2.65 4.17 -5.58
N ALA A 174 -2.10 4.80 -4.53
CA ALA A 174 -2.46 4.61 -3.14
C ALA A 174 -2.36 5.92 -2.36
N SER A 175 -3.12 6.02 -1.28
CA SER A 175 -3.11 7.20 -0.42
C SER A 175 -1.72 7.50 0.13
N TYR A 176 -1.44 8.78 0.39
CA TYR A 176 -0.19 9.23 1.00
C TYR A 176 0.25 8.39 2.22
N LEU A 177 -0.69 8.03 3.10
CA LEU A 177 -0.43 7.17 4.26
C LEU A 177 0.03 5.78 3.84
N LEU A 178 -0.69 5.13 2.92
CA LEU A 178 -0.42 3.75 2.53
C LEU A 178 0.88 3.66 1.72
N ALA A 179 1.10 4.57 0.79
CA ALA A 179 2.32 4.60 -0.02
C ALA A 179 3.58 4.77 0.83
N ARG A 180 3.57 5.73 1.76
CA ARG A 180 4.70 5.94 2.69
C ARG A 180 4.81 4.85 3.76
N THR A 181 3.76 4.07 4.00
CA THR A 181 3.83 2.86 4.84
C THR A 181 4.55 1.73 4.10
N CYS A 182 4.28 1.56 2.80
CA CYS A 182 4.95 0.58 1.95
C CYS A 182 6.44 0.88 1.76
N PHE A 183 6.76 2.16 1.55
CA PHE A 183 8.10 2.62 1.18
C PHE A 183 8.56 3.80 2.06
N PRO A 184 8.79 3.58 3.36
CA PRO A 184 9.06 4.67 4.31
C PRO A 184 10.39 5.40 4.08
N GLN A 185 11.30 4.84 3.28
CA GLN A 185 12.61 5.41 2.98
C GLN A 185 12.67 6.12 1.62
N ASP A 186 11.62 6.00 0.80
CA ASP A 186 11.68 6.43 -0.59
C ASP A 186 11.23 7.88 -0.75
N ASP A 187 10.78 8.51 0.34
CA ASP A 187 10.27 9.88 0.39
C ASP A 187 9.19 10.16 -0.67
N LEU A 188 8.26 9.21 -0.79
CA LEU A 188 7.15 9.29 -1.72
C LEU A 188 6.24 10.48 -1.40
N ASN A 189 5.77 11.13 -2.45
CA ASN A 189 4.91 12.32 -2.36
C ASN A 189 4.11 12.46 -3.67
N GLY A 190 3.27 13.50 -3.79
CA GLY A 190 2.30 13.63 -4.90
C GLY A 190 2.91 13.73 -6.30
N ASN A 191 4.23 13.95 -6.44
CA ASN A 191 4.92 13.87 -7.74
C ASN A 191 5.99 12.80 -7.82
N ARG A 192 6.05 11.90 -6.82
CA ARG A 192 7.06 10.86 -6.73
C ARG A 192 6.49 9.59 -6.11
N GLY A 193 6.16 8.64 -6.98
CA GLY A 193 5.80 7.27 -6.63
C GLY A 193 6.99 6.31 -6.55
N HIS A 194 6.67 5.05 -6.34
CA HIS A 194 7.57 3.91 -6.44
C HIS A 194 7.39 3.22 -7.79
N ASP A 195 8.32 3.44 -8.73
CA ASP A 195 8.20 3.01 -10.12
C ASP A 195 8.29 1.48 -10.34
N ALA A 196 8.84 0.73 -9.37
CA ALA A 196 9.03 -0.70 -9.58
C ALA A 196 7.68 -1.43 -9.46
N ARG A 197 7.38 -2.25 -10.48
CA ARG A 197 6.13 -3.03 -10.53
C ARG A 197 6.22 -4.31 -9.69
N ASP A 198 6.36 -4.14 -8.39
CA ASP A 198 6.49 -5.21 -7.40
C ASP A 198 5.49 -5.07 -6.24
N VAL A 199 4.42 -4.31 -6.46
CA VAL A 199 3.32 -4.16 -5.51
C VAL A 199 2.14 -5.01 -5.96
N ALA A 200 1.73 -5.97 -5.13
CA ALA A 200 0.55 -6.78 -5.40
C ALA A 200 -0.67 -6.22 -4.69
N TYR A 201 -1.77 -6.07 -5.43
CA TYR A 201 -3.05 -5.61 -4.93
C TYR A 201 -4.02 -6.79 -4.94
N ILE A 202 -4.57 -7.16 -3.78
CA ILE A 202 -5.63 -8.17 -3.66
C ILE A 202 -6.88 -7.47 -3.16
N ILE A 203 -7.90 -7.38 -4.02
CA ILE A 203 -9.14 -6.65 -3.76
C ILE A 203 -10.21 -7.63 -3.30
N PHE A 204 -10.79 -7.40 -2.13
CA PHE A 204 -11.96 -8.11 -1.62
C PHE A 204 -13.21 -7.28 -1.88
N GLY A 205 -13.67 -7.28 -3.14
CA GLY A 205 -14.55 -6.25 -3.69
C GLY A 205 -15.90 -6.09 -2.99
N ASN A 206 -16.41 -7.11 -2.31
CA ASN A 206 -17.68 -7.05 -1.57
C ASN A 206 -17.49 -7.02 -0.03
N GLN A 207 -16.28 -6.81 0.46
CA GLN A 207 -15.96 -6.74 1.89
C GLN A 207 -15.68 -5.30 2.26
N VAL A 208 -16.57 -4.66 3.03
CA VAL A 208 -16.40 -3.26 3.46
C VAL A 208 -16.21 -3.24 4.97
N PRO A 209 -15.15 -2.63 5.50
CA PRO A 209 -14.94 -2.51 6.94
C PRO A 209 -16.01 -1.61 7.57
N SER A 210 -16.38 -1.90 8.82
CA SER A 210 -17.16 -0.96 9.61
C SER A 210 -16.32 0.26 9.99
N GLY A 211 -16.97 1.39 10.23
CA GLY A 211 -16.30 2.58 10.77
C GLY A 211 -15.55 3.41 9.74
N VAL A 212 -15.86 3.27 8.45
CA VAL A 212 -15.52 4.29 7.45
C VAL A 212 -16.34 5.54 7.75
N GLN A 213 -15.66 6.67 7.91
CA GLN A 213 -16.24 7.99 8.15
C GLN A 213 -15.83 8.92 7.01
N ASP A 214 -16.25 10.19 7.08
CA ASP A 214 -15.98 11.17 6.03
C ASP A 214 -14.48 11.33 5.72
N GLN A 215 -13.64 11.51 6.76
CA GLN A 215 -12.20 11.82 6.63
C GLN A 215 -11.29 10.75 7.25
N THR A 216 -11.86 9.71 7.84
CA THR A 216 -11.12 8.75 8.67
C THR A 216 -11.75 7.36 8.62
N ILE A 217 -11.07 6.38 9.21
CA ILE A 217 -11.54 5.01 9.30
C ILE A 217 -11.13 4.36 10.63
N ASP A 218 -11.91 3.39 11.10
CA ASP A 218 -11.47 2.47 12.16
C ASP A 218 -10.44 1.47 11.62
N LEU A 219 -9.15 1.76 11.85
CA LEU A 219 -8.03 0.90 11.45
C LEU A 219 -8.07 -0.50 12.08
N LYS A 220 -8.65 -0.65 13.28
CA LYS A 220 -8.77 -1.97 13.92
C LYS A 220 -9.82 -2.82 13.21
N ALA A 221 -10.95 -2.22 12.84
CA ALA A 221 -11.99 -2.89 12.06
C ALA A 221 -11.48 -3.28 10.67
N LEU A 222 -10.74 -2.38 10.00
CA LEU A 222 -10.08 -2.66 8.73
C LEU A 222 -9.13 -3.86 8.85
N LYS A 223 -8.22 -3.83 9.83
CA LYS A 223 -7.26 -4.91 10.06
C LYS A 223 -7.94 -6.25 10.36
N ALA A 224 -8.95 -6.25 11.23
CA ALA A 224 -9.69 -7.47 11.59
C ALA A 224 -10.38 -8.10 10.37
N LEU A 225 -11.02 -7.29 9.52
CA LEU A 225 -11.65 -7.75 8.29
C LEU A 225 -10.62 -8.28 7.29
N GLY A 226 -9.47 -7.59 7.16
CA GLY A 226 -8.33 -7.99 6.34
C GLY A 226 -7.78 -9.37 6.72
N ASP A 227 -7.45 -9.53 8.01
CA ASP A 227 -6.89 -10.78 8.54
C ASP A 227 -7.87 -11.94 8.36
N GLN A 228 -9.17 -11.70 8.59
CA GLN A 228 -10.21 -12.70 8.37
C GLN A 228 -10.25 -13.15 6.91
N ASN A 229 -10.25 -12.22 5.95
CA ASN A 229 -10.35 -12.54 4.53
C ASN A 229 -9.11 -13.24 3.98
N LEU A 230 -7.91 -12.82 4.39
CA LEU A 230 -6.69 -13.54 4.01
C LEU A 230 -6.61 -14.93 4.64
N LYS A 231 -7.01 -15.11 5.90
CA LYS A 231 -7.07 -16.44 6.53
C LYS A 231 -8.07 -17.39 5.84
N MET A 232 -9.11 -16.86 5.19
CA MET A 232 -10.02 -17.65 4.36
C MET A 232 -9.45 -17.97 2.96
N LEU A 233 -8.74 -17.01 2.36
CA LEU A 233 -8.20 -17.14 1.00
C LEU A 233 -6.96 -18.04 0.95
N THR A 234 -6.00 -17.87 1.86
CA THR A 234 -4.69 -18.54 1.81
C THR A 234 -4.81 -20.08 1.69
N PRO A 235 -5.66 -20.78 2.48
CA PRO A 235 -5.83 -22.23 2.32
C PRO A 235 -6.46 -22.64 0.98
N LYS A 236 -7.29 -21.78 0.38
CA LYS A 236 -7.89 -22.03 -0.95
C LYS A 236 -6.87 -21.95 -2.07
N LEU A 237 -5.81 -21.15 -1.85
CA LEU A 237 -4.67 -21.05 -2.76
C LEU A 237 -3.61 -22.15 -2.51
N GLY A 238 -3.80 -23.00 -1.50
CA GLY A 238 -2.84 -24.04 -1.14
C GLY A 238 -1.56 -23.51 -0.49
N ILE A 239 -1.66 -22.37 0.22
CA ILE A 239 -0.57 -21.65 0.88
C ILE A 239 -0.69 -21.77 2.40
#